data_AF-A0A7W5CBQ3-F1
#
_entry.id   AF-A0A7W5CBQ3-F1
#
_cell.length_a   1.000
_cell.length_b   1.000
_cell.length_c   1.000
_cell.angle_alpha   90.00
_cell.angle_beta   90.00
_cell.angle_gamma   90.00
#
_symmetry.space_group_name_H-M   'P 1'
#
loop_
_entity.id
_entity.type
_entity.pdbx_description
1 polymer ?
#
loop_
_entity_poly.entity_id
_entity_poly.type
_entity_poly.pdbx_seq_one_letter_code
_entity_poly.pdbx_strand_id
1 'polypeptide(L)'
;MKLTYEDRKPSLEELIIQKCVAANEALEHSVAQKLNCSMQEFSLIYRLTQRESEILALSVIHGFSNREISEKCVISEKTVKNHLANLMNKIGAHSMRKLFSMLLHHALSAKKNHPDD
;
A
#
# COMPACT_ATOMS: atom_id res chain seq x y z
N MET A 1 44.03 -12.45 33.06
CA MET A 1 43.70 -11.44 32.02
C MET A 1 42.74 -12.10 31.05
N LYS A 2 41.42 -11.93 31.23
CA LYS A 2 40.41 -12.52 30.32
C LYS A 2 40.43 -11.69 29.03
N LEU A 3 41.01 -12.23 27.97
CA LEU A 3 40.83 -11.71 26.62
C LEU A 3 39.34 -11.93 26.28
N THR A 4 38.56 -10.87 26.31
CA THR A 4 37.15 -10.91 25.90
C THR A 4 37.10 -11.24 24.41
N TYR A 5 36.29 -12.24 24.11
CA TYR A 5 36.06 -12.80 22.78
C TYR A 5 35.11 -11.87 22.00
N GLU A 6 35.51 -10.62 21.81
CA GLU A 6 34.71 -9.63 21.10
C GLU A 6 35.51 -9.15 19.88
N ASP A 7 34.82 -9.05 18.74
CA ASP A 7 35.34 -8.70 17.41
C ASP A 7 35.96 -9.83 16.58
N ARG A 8 35.30 -10.99 16.54
CA ARG A 8 35.49 -11.93 15.40
C ARG A 8 35.02 -11.25 14.13
N LYS A 9 35.94 -11.00 13.18
CA LYS A 9 35.58 -10.55 11.83
C LYS A 9 34.61 -11.55 11.20
N PRO A 10 33.47 -11.10 10.65
CA PRO A 10 32.48 -12.01 10.09
C PRO A 10 33.09 -12.84 8.95
N SER A 11 32.66 -14.09 8.84
CA SER A 11 33.01 -14.94 7.72
C SER A 11 32.50 -14.35 6.40
N LEU A 12 33.01 -14.84 5.26
CA LEU A 12 32.52 -14.39 3.95
C LEU A 12 31.02 -14.67 3.80
N GLU A 13 30.53 -15.81 4.32
CA GLU A 13 29.11 -16.17 4.31
C GLU A 13 28.28 -15.22 5.19
N GLU A 14 28.75 -14.93 6.40
CA GLU A 14 28.09 -13.99 7.33
C GLU A 14 27.99 -12.58 6.71
N LEU A 15 29.04 -12.13 6.01
CA LEU A 15 29.04 -10.85 5.32
C LEU A 15 28.06 -10.80 4.14
N ILE A 16 27.94 -11.89 3.36
CA ILE A 16 26.97 -11.99 2.25
C ILE A 16 25.55 -11.92 2.81
N ILE A 17 25.24 -12.70 3.85
CA ILE A 17 23.93 -12.70 4.51
C ILE A 17 23.60 -11.30 5.01
N GLN A 18 24.53 -10.64 5.71
CA GLN A 18 24.32 -9.29 6.24
C GLN A 18 24.01 -8.27 5.14
N LYS A 19 24.74 -8.31 4.02
CA LYS A 19 24.47 -7.43 2.87
C LYS A 19 23.13 -7.74 2.19
N CYS A 20 22.78 -9.01 2.04
CA CYS A 20 21.49 -9.42 1.47
C CYS A 20 20.31 -8.97 2.33
N VAL A 21 20.41 -9.12 3.66
CA VAL A 21 19.38 -8.66 4.60
C VAL A 21 19.20 -7.13 4.50
N ALA A 22 20.29 -6.37 4.59
CA ALA A 22 20.22 -4.91 4.50
C ALA A 22 19.65 -4.43 3.14
N ALA A 23 20.00 -5.12 2.04
CA ALA A 23 19.46 -4.82 0.72
C ALA A 23 17.95 -5.12 0.63
N ASN A 24 17.49 -6.22 1.23
CA ASN A 24 16.08 -6.58 1.28
C ASN A 24 15.27 -5.58 2.12
N GLU A 25 15.74 -5.20 3.31
CA GLU A 25 15.10 -4.19 4.15
C GLU A 25 14.95 -2.86 3.41
N ALA A 26 16.01 -2.42 2.71
CA ALA A 26 15.97 -1.20 1.89
C ALA A 26 14.97 -1.32 0.73
N LEU A 27 14.86 -2.50 0.11
CA LEU A 27 13.90 -2.75 -0.96
C LEU A 27 12.45 -2.71 -0.43
N GLU A 28 12.18 -3.34 0.72
CA GLU A 28 10.86 -3.33 1.37
C GLU A 28 10.41 -1.89 1.68
N HIS A 29 11.30 -1.07 2.25
CA HIS A 29 11.03 0.34 2.51
C HIS A 29 10.73 1.12 1.22
N SER A 30 11.53 0.92 0.18
CA SER A 30 11.36 1.58 -1.12
C SER A 30 10.01 1.22 -1.77
N VAL A 31 9.62 -0.05 -1.73
CA VAL A 31 8.35 -0.55 -2.26
C VAL A 31 7.17 0.03 -1.47
N ALA A 32 7.23 0.00 -0.14
CA ALA A 32 6.18 0.56 0.72
C ALA A 32 5.99 2.06 0.49
N GLN A 33 7.09 2.81 0.39
CA GLN A 33 7.05 4.25 0.11
C GLN A 33 6.43 4.54 -1.26
N LYS A 34 6.83 3.78 -2.29
CA LYS A 34 6.29 3.97 -3.64
C LYS A 34 4.79 3.67 -3.70
N LEU A 35 4.34 2.58 -3.06
CA LEU A 35 2.91 2.27 -2.96
C LEU A 35 2.12 3.37 -2.26
N ASN A 36 2.66 3.92 -1.16
CA ASN A 36 2.02 5.02 -0.44
C ASN A 36 1.89 6.29 -1.31
N CYS A 37 2.96 6.67 -2.03
CA CYS A 37 2.91 7.79 -2.97
C CYS A 37 1.89 7.57 -4.08
N SER A 38 1.87 6.39 -4.71
CA SER A 38 0.87 6.05 -5.73
C SER A 38 -0.55 6.07 -5.18
N MET A 39 -0.75 5.68 -3.92
CA MET A 39 -2.08 5.72 -3.29
C MET A 39 -2.56 7.15 -3.05
N GLN A 40 -1.66 8.04 -2.64
CA GLN A 40 -1.94 9.46 -2.49
C GLN A 40 -2.25 10.10 -3.85
N GLU A 41 -1.45 9.83 -4.86
CA GLU A 41 -1.64 10.34 -6.22
C GLU A 41 -2.99 9.86 -6.81
N PHE A 42 -3.29 8.56 -6.69
CA PHE A 42 -4.56 7.99 -7.12
C PHE A 42 -5.76 8.68 -6.44
N SER A 43 -5.66 8.90 -5.12
CA SER A 43 -6.71 9.59 -4.36
C SER A 43 -6.92 11.03 -4.84
N LEU A 44 -5.85 11.74 -5.21
CA LEU A 44 -5.90 13.10 -5.75
C LEU A 44 -6.52 13.14 -7.15
N ILE A 45 -6.10 12.24 -8.05
CA ILE A 45 -6.61 12.13 -9.43
C ILE A 45 -8.14 11.99 -9.42
N TYR A 46 -8.66 11.11 -8.56
CA TYR A 46 -10.10 10.84 -8.47
C TYR A 46 -10.85 11.68 -7.44
N ARG A 47 -10.19 12.69 -6.85
CA ARG A 47 -10.78 13.62 -5.86
C ARG A 47 -11.51 12.90 -4.73
N LEU A 48 -10.87 11.87 -4.19
CA LEU A 48 -11.37 11.13 -3.05
C LEU A 48 -11.33 12.01 -1.80
N THR A 49 -12.39 11.95 -1.02
CA THR A 49 -12.42 12.56 0.32
C THR A 49 -11.48 11.79 1.23
N GLN A 50 -11.08 12.41 2.35
CA GLN A 50 -10.23 11.75 3.35
C GLN A 50 -10.78 10.37 3.76
N ARG A 51 -12.10 10.28 3.94
CA ARG A 51 -12.76 9.05 4.35
C ARG A 51 -12.81 7.99 3.25
N GLU A 52 -12.99 8.39 2.01
CA GLU A 52 -12.94 7.46 0.87
C GLU A 52 -11.52 6.92 0.66
N SER A 53 -10.50 7.76 0.80
CA SER A 53 -9.09 7.35 0.71
C SER A 53 -8.71 6.37 1.83
N GLU A 54 -9.17 6.62 3.05
CA GLU A 54 -8.98 5.71 4.18
C GLU A 54 -9.65 4.34 3.93
N ILE A 55 -10.90 4.33 3.48
CA ILE A 55 -11.64 3.09 3.16
C ILE A 55 -10.99 2.36 1.99
N LEU A 56 -10.47 3.07 0.99
CA LEU A 56 -9.72 2.48 -0.12
C LEU A 56 -8.44 1.79 0.40
N ALA A 57 -7.68 2.43 1.28
CA ALA A 57 -6.48 1.83 1.87
C ALA A 57 -6.80 0.58 2.72
N LEU A 58 -7.81 0.67 3.60
CA LEU A 58 -8.24 -0.46 4.44
C LEU A 58 -8.74 -1.65 3.61
N SER A 59 -9.42 -1.39 2.50
CA SER A 59 -9.95 -2.45 1.64
C SER A 59 -8.88 -3.05 0.70
N VAL A 60 -8.05 -2.22 0.06
CA VAL A 60 -7.14 -2.71 -1.00
C VAL A 60 -5.77 -3.10 -0.46
N ILE A 61 -5.19 -2.30 0.44
CA ILE A 61 -3.86 -2.57 0.99
C ILE A 61 -3.95 -3.62 2.09
N HIS A 62 -4.92 -3.49 2.99
CA HIS A 62 -5.06 -4.40 4.14
C HIS A 62 -6.01 -5.57 3.89
N GLY A 63 -6.83 -5.53 2.83
CA GLY A 63 -7.74 -6.63 2.49
C GLY A 63 -8.91 -6.80 3.47
N PHE A 64 -9.24 -5.77 4.26
CA PHE A 64 -10.30 -5.89 5.26
C PHE A 64 -11.69 -5.99 4.63
N SER A 65 -12.53 -6.82 5.23
CA SER A 65 -13.96 -6.93 4.93
C SER A 65 -14.72 -5.67 5.35
N ASN A 66 -15.93 -5.49 4.82
CA ASN A 66 -16.78 -4.35 5.20
C ASN A 66 -17.04 -4.28 6.71
N ARG A 67 -17.14 -5.43 7.37
CA ARG A 67 -17.30 -5.53 8.82
C ARG A 67 -16.05 -5.05 9.56
N GLU A 68 -14.88 -5.55 9.21
CA GLU A 68 -13.61 -5.13 9.84
C GLU A 68 -13.32 -3.64 9.60
N ILE A 69 -13.62 -3.13 8.40
CA ILE A 69 -13.55 -1.70 8.11
C ILE A 69 -14.50 -0.95 9.03
N SER A 70 -15.75 -1.40 9.16
CA SER A 70 -16.76 -0.75 10.01
C SER A 70 -16.33 -0.65 11.47
N GLU A 71 -15.70 -1.70 12.00
CA GLU A 71 -15.15 -1.75 13.36
C GLU A 71 -13.98 -0.77 13.53
N LYS A 72 -13.02 -0.76 12.60
CA LYS A 72 -11.85 0.15 12.63
C LYS A 72 -12.24 1.62 12.47
N CYS A 73 -13.26 1.86 11.66
CA CYS A 73 -13.75 3.17 11.31
C CYS A 73 -14.83 3.69 12.28
N VAL A 74 -15.31 2.85 13.20
CA VAL A 74 -16.42 3.15 14.14
C VAL A 74 -17.67 3.68 13.41
N ILE A 75 -18.08 2.98 12.35
CA ILE A 75 -19.28 3.28 11.55
C ILE A 75 -20.05 1.98 11.25
N SER A 76 -21.25 2.09 10.66
CA SER A 76 -22.00 0.89 10.24
C SER A 76 -21.43 0.28 8.95
N GLU A 77 -21.60 -1.04 8.77
CA GLU A 77 -21.30 -1.70 7.49
C GLU A 77 -22.05 -1.07 6.30
N LYS A 78 -23.28 -0.58 6.54
CA LYS A 78 -24.05 0.14 5.52
C LYS A 78 -23.35 1.44 5.11
N THR A 79 -22.78 2.16 6.07
CA THR A 79 -21.99 3.37 5.82
C THR A 79 -20.73 3.05 5.02
N VAL A 80 -20.03 1.96 5.36
CA VAL A 80 -18.87 1.48 4.56
C VAL A 80 -19.28 1.21 3.12
N LYS A 81 -20.37 0.46 2.89
CA LYS A 81 -20.89 0.19 1.55
C LYS A 81 -21.24 1.47 0.78
N ASN A 82 -21.80 2.47 1.45
CA ASN A 82 -22.09 3.77 0.82
C ASN A 82 -20.81 4.51 0.42
N HIS A 83 -19.78 4.54 1.27
CA HIS A 83 -18.48 5.11 0.91
C HIS A 83 -17.83 4.35 -0.25
N LEU A 84 -17.86 3.02 -0.25
CA LEU A 84 -17.38 2.19 -1.37
C LEU A 84 -18.11 2.51 -2.67
N ALA A 85 -19.44 2.66 -2.64
CA ALA A 85 -20.22 3.03 -3.82
C ALA A 85 -19.82 4.43 -4.34
N ASN A 86 -19.71 5.42 -3.45
CA ASN A 86 -19.30 6.78 -3.83
C ASN A 86 -17.88 6.82 -4.41
N LEU A 87 -16.93 6.13 -3.78
CA LEU A 87 -15.55 6.09 -4.25
C LEU A 87 -15.48 5.38 -5.62
N MET A 88 -16.18 4.26 -5.79
CA MET A 88 -16.24 3.54 -7.06
C MET A 88 -16.86 4.38 -8.17
N ASN A 89 -17.91 5.15 -7.86
CA ASN A 89 -18.52 6.08 -8.80
C ASN A 89 -17.56 7.19 -9.23
N LYS A 90 -16.79 7.76 -8.28
CA LYS A 90 -15.75 8.76 -8.60
C LYS A 90 -14.64 8.22 -9.48
N ILE A 91 -14.26 6.96 -9.27
CA ILE A 91 -13.21 6.28 -10.05
C ILE A 91 -13.72 5.81 -11.42
N GLY A 92 -15.03 5.65 -11.59
CA GLY A 92 -15.60 5.00 -12.77
C GLY A 92 -15.41 3.48 -12.76
N ALA A 93 -15.23 2.88 -11.57
CA ALA A 93 -15.09 1.44 -11.43
C ALA A 93 -16.45 0.80 -11.12
N HIS A 94 -16.92 -0.10 -11.98
CA HIS A 94 -18.20 -0.82 -11.79
C HIS A 94 -18.10 -2.07 -10.90
N SER A 95 -16.88 -2.42 -10.45
CA SER A 95 -16.67 -3.54 -9.52
C SER A 95 -15.37 -3.35 -8.75
N MET A 96 -15.26 -4.00 -7.59
CA MET A 96 -14.00 -4.07 -6.86
C MET A 96 -12.88 -4.64 -7.75
N ARG A 97 -13.13 -5.69 -8.53
CA ARG A 97 -12.12 -6.23 -9.46
C ARG A 97 -11.55 -5.17 -10.40
N LYS A 98 -12.41 -4.30 -10.97
CA LYS A 98 -11.96 -3.19 -11.84
C LYS A 98 -11.20 -2.13 -11.04
N LEU A 99 -11.67 -1.75 -9.85
CA LEU A 99 -10.98 -0.82 -8.96
C LEU A 99 -9.55 -1.28 -8.63
N PHE A 100 -9.38 -2.54 -8.21
CA PHE A 100 -8.08 -3.12 -7.92
C PHE A 100 -7.17 -3.12 -9.16
N SER A 101 -7.70 -3.49 -10.33
CA SER A 101 -6.94 -3.45 -11.59
C SER A 101 -6.48 -2.04 -11.96
N MET A 102 -7.33 -1.02 -11.81
CA MET A 102 -6.98 0.38 -12.08
C MET A 102 -5.90 0.89 -11.13
N LEU A 103 -6.04 0.59 -9.83
CA LEU A 103 -5.04 0.99 -8.85
C LEU A 103 -3.70 0.28 -9.08
N LEU A 104 -3.71 -1.02 -9.34
CA LEU A 104 -2.49 -1.79 -9.60
C LEU A 104 -1.80 -1.29 -10.87
N HIS A 105 -2.56 -1.00 -11.92
CA HIS A 105 -2.03 -0.39 -13.13
C HIS A 105 -1.41 0.98 -12.82
N HIS A 106 -2.04 1.81 -11.99
CA HIS A 106 -1.48 3.10 -11.58
C HIS A 106 -0.18 2.94 -10.77
N ALA A 107 -0.15 2.03 -9.79
CA ALA A 107 1.02 1.82 -8.93
C ALA A 107 2.23 1.23 -9.68
N LEU A 108 1.98 0.39 -10.68
CA LEU A 108 3.02 -0.28 -11.46
C LEU A 108 3.39 0.43 -12.77
N SER A 109 2.52 1.31 -13.28
CA SER A 109 2.83 2.11 -14.47
C SER A 109 3.91 3.12 -14.13
N ALA A 110 5.16 2.78 -14.45
CA ALA A 110 6.25 3.74 -14.48
C ALA A 110 5.92 4.84 -15.49
N LYS A 111 5.34 5.96 -15.02
CA LYS A 111 5.00 7.16 -15.80
C LYS A 111 4.48 6.88 -17.22
N LYS A 112 3.17 6.79 -17.38
CA LYS A 112 2.53 7.34 -18.58
C LYS A 112 1.59 8.46 -18.15
N ASN A 113 1.98 9.69 -18.43
CA ASN A 113 1.11 10.85 -18.37
C ASN A 113 -0.03 10.65 -19.37
N HIS A 114 -1.30 10.68 -18.94
CA HIS A 114 -2.27 11.75 -19.21
C HIS A 114 -3.72 11.27 -18.92
N PRO A 115 -4.64 12.16 -18.48
CA PRO A 115 -6.07 11.90 -18.34
C PRO A 115 -6.75 11.87 -19.72
N ASP A 116 -7.90 11.19 -19.80
CA ASP A 116 -8.80 11.12 -20.95
C ASP A 116 -8.36 10.15 -22.09
N ASP A 117 -8.61 8.85 -21.86
CA ASP A 117 -9.06 7.88 -22.87
C ASP A 117 -10.46 7.38 -22.45
#